data_AF-A0A1H8UCK4-F1
#
_entry.id   AF-A0A1H8UCK4-F1
#
_cell.length_a   1.000
_cell.length_b   1.000
_cell.length_c   1.000
_cell.angle_alpha   90.00
_cell.angle_beta   90.00
_cell.angle_gamma   90.00
#
_symmetry.space_group_name_H-M   'P 1'
#
loop_
_entity.id
_entity.type
_entity.pdbx_description
1 polymer ?
#
loop_
_entity_poly.entity_id
_entity_poly.type
_entity_poly.pdbx_seq_one_letter_code
_entity_poly.pdbx_strand_id
1 'polypeptide(L)'
;MSRPALRRALPAGLFAAALLLTGCGSDDDDSTGASGGGVGAVDDGGTGTDTGAPEECAEAFPTAFGVADIADVELLPDDFPEPPADSTLCETGGTGNGGQEYANYASPLGEEELFAYYEENLPAGYAAERTEDGLGEPILAGQSGELYWQIESEDGGFSLVLATDG
;
A
#
# COMPACT_ATOMS: atom_id res chain seq x y z
N MET A 1 41.35 -28.06 -20.00
CA MET A 1 41.79 -26.74 -20.48
C MET A 1 41.01 -25.71 -19.66
N SER A 2 41.43 -25.25 -18.47
CA SER A 2 42.40 -24.16 -18.17
C SER A 2 42.18 -22.93 -19.06
N ARG A 3 41.81 -21.70 -18.65
CA ARG A 3 41.93 -20.83 -17.44
C ARG A 3 41.04 -19.56 -17.70
N PRO A 4 40.96 -18.48 -16.86
CA PRO A 4 41.33 -18.24 -15.47
C PRO A 4 40.24 -17.54 -14.60
N ALA A 5 40.47 -17.53 -13.29
CA ALA A 5 39.83 -16.67 -12.29
C ALA A 5 40.30 -15.21 -12.40
N LEU A 6 39.40 -14.24 -12.14
CA LEU A 6 39.78 -12.88 -11.80
C LEU A 6 39.18 -12.49 -10.45
N ARG A 7 40.03 -12.52 -9.43
CA ARG A 7 39.83 -11.86 -8.13
C ARG A 7 40.03 -10.37 -8.33
N ARG A 8 39.14 -9.52 -7.83
CA ARG A 8 39.46 -8.11 -7.59
C ARG A 8 38.89 -7.64 -6.26
N ALA A 9 39.74 -6.92 -5.55
CA ALA A 9 39.71 -6.66 -4.12
C ALA A 9 38.84 -5.45 -3.76
N LEU A 10 38.37 -5.44 -2.50
CA LEU A 10 37.80 -4.30 -1.78
C LEU A 10 38.76 -3.10 -1.72
N PRO A 11 38.19 -1.90 -1.48
CA PRO A 11 38.63 -1.19 -0.28
C PRO A 11 37.47 -0.72 0.60
N ALA A 12 37.72 -0.84 1.90
CA ALA A 12 36.99 -0.24 3.00
C ALA A 12 37.08 1.30 2.96
N GLY A 13 35.98 1.97 3.27
CA GLY A 13 35.92 3.41 3.46
C GLY A 13 35.05 3.77 4.66
N LEU A 14 35.68 3.83 5.84
CA LEU A 14 35.15 4.43 7.05
C LEU A 14 34.91 5.93 6.83
N PHE A 15 33.70 6.44 7.02
CA PHE A 15 33.47 7.84 7.36
C PHE A 15 32.48 7.94 8.51
N ALA A 16 33.05 8.08 9.71
CA ALA A 16 32.37 8.57 10.89
C ALA A 16 32.25 10.09 10.81
N ALA A 17 31.04 10.62 10.96
CA ALA A 17 30.82 12.02 11.29
C ALA A 17 29.63 12.09 12.27
N ALA A 18 29.98 12.19 13.54
CA ALA A 18 29.07 12.55 14.62
C ALA A 18 28.68 14.02 14.49
N LEU A 19 27.39 14.31 14.46
CA LEU A 19 26.83 15.64 14.75
C LEU A 19 25.94 15.52 15.99
N LEU A 20 26.56 15.81 17.13
CA LEU A 20 25.90 16.19 18.37
C LEU A 20 25.57 17.70 18.31
N LEU A 21 24.59 18.09 19.13
CA LEU A 21 24.15 19.46 19.48
C LEU A 21 23.19 20.08 18.46
N THR A 22 21.94 20.42 18.79
CA THR A 22 21.57 21.32 19.89
C THR A 22 20.15 21.07 20.41
N GLY A 23 20.05 20.72 21.69
CA GLY A 23 18.83 20.95 22.46
C GLY A 23 18.63 22.44 22.68
N CYS A 24 17.53 22.99 22.16
CA CYS A 24 17.07 24.33 22.45
C CYS A 24 15.89 24.19 23.42
N GLY A 25 16.20 24.26 24.71
CA GLY A 25 15.23 24.61 25.72
C GLY A 25 15.06 26.12 25.74
N SER A 26 13.81 26.58 25.71
CA SER A 26 13.40 27.86 26.27
C SER A 26 11.96 27.71 26.74
N ASP A 27 11.87 27.56 28.05
CA ASP A 27 10.73 27.83 28.93
C ASP A 27 10.47 29.35 28.87
N ASP A 28 9.23 29.77 28.58
CA ASP A 28 8.73 31.10 28.93
C ASP A 28 7.19 31.15 28.85
N ASP A 29 6.62 31.46 30.02
CA ASP A 29 5.40 32.20 30.32
C ASP A 29 4.00 31.62 30.07
N ASP A 30 3.48 31.09 31.18
CA ASP A 30 2.13 31.25 31.70
C ASP A 30 1.46 32.57 31.29
N SER A 31 0.31 32.49 30.62
CA SER A 31 -0.69 33.55 30.65
C SER A 31 -2.07 32.94 30.76
N THR A 32 -2.51 32.82 32.01
CA THR A 32 -3.89 32.55 32.38
C THR A 32 -4.79 33.70 31.92
N GLY A 33 -5.64 33.44 30.92
CA GLY A 33 -6.66 34.36 30.43
C GLY A 33 -7.98 33.63 30.20
N ALA A 34 -8.88 33.71 31.17
CA ALA A 34 -10.17 33.02 31.16
C ALA A 34 -11.23 33.74 30.29
N SER A 35 -12.10 32.90 29.72
CA SER A 35 -13.52 33.13 29.38
C SER A 35 -13.88 33.68 27.99
N GLY A 36 -14.58 32.85 27.22
CA GLY A 36 -15.79 33.29 26.50
C GLY A 36 -15.92 32.78 25.06
N GLY A 37 -16.85 31.84 24.83
CA GLY A 37 -17.41 31.60 23.50
C GLY A 37 -17.70 30.13 23.21
N GLY A 38 -18.90 29.68 23.56
CA GLY A 38 -19.36 28.34 23.22
C GLY A 38 -19.44 28.13 21.71
N VAL A 39 -18.84 27.04 21.25
CA VAL A 39 -19.23 26.29 20.07
C VAL A 39 -19.11 24.81 20.44
N GLY A 40 -20.20 24.08 20.22
CA GLY A 40 -20.35 22.63 20.20
C GLY A 40 -19.46 21.79 21.12
N ALA A 41 -20.09 21.14 22.10
CA ALA A 41 -19.57 19.89 22.63
C ALA A 41 -19.20 18.96 21.45
N VAL A 42 -17.91 18.84 21.18
CA VAL A 42 -17.41 17.66 20.49
C VAL A 42 -17.50 16.54 21.51
N ASP A 43 -18.23 15.52 21.11
CA ASP A 43 -18.45 14.29 21.86
C ASP A 43 -17.09 13.57 21.98
N ASP A 44 -16.34 13.92 23.03
CA ASP A 44 -15.12 13.25 23.45
C ASP A 44 -15.54 12.00 24.24
N GLY A 45 -15.84 10.91 23.51
CA GLY A 45 -16.48 9.74 24.11
C GLY A 45 -16.43 8.42 23.35
N GLY A 46 -15.73 8.35 22.22
CA GLY A 46 -15.57 7.11 21.44
C GLY A 46 -14.10 6.71 21.30
N THR A 47 -13.47 6.19 22.35
CA THR A 47 -12.24 5.39 22.21
C THR A 47 -12.56 3.97 21.72
N GLY A 48 -13.38 3.89 20.67
CA GLY A 48 -13.55 2.70 19.86
C GLY A 48 -13.08 3.11 18.47
N THR A 49 -12.06 2.43 17.96
CA THR A 49 -11.60 2.50 16.57
C THR A 49 -12.71 1.97 15.66
N ASP A 50 -13.84 2.66 15.60
CA ASP A 50 -14.85 2.45 14.59
C ASP A 50 -14.37 3.20 13.36
N THR A 51 -13.37 2.61 12.69
CA THR A 51 -12.79 3.17 11.47
C THR A 51 -13.80 3.15 10.33
N GLY A 52 -14.95 2.47 10.50
CA GLY A 52 -15.94 2.22 9.45
C GLY A 52 -15.54 1.11 8.48
N ALA A 53 -14.30 0.60 8.58
CA ALA A 53 -13.80 -0.52 7.80
C ALA A 53 -14.19 -1.86 8.47
N PRO A 54 -14.35 -2.95 7.70
CA PRO A 54 -14.55 -4.30 8.24
C PRO A 54 -13.47 -4.69 9.26
N GLU A 55 -13.83 -5.49 10.28
CA GLU A 55 -12.89 -5.88 11.36
C GLU A 55 -11.64 -6.61 10.83
N GLU A 56 -11.79 -7.40 9.77
CA GLU A 56 -10.69 -8.10 9.09
C GLU A 56 -9.68 -7.17 8.42
N CYS A 57 -10.08 -5.93 8.11
CA CYS A 57 -9.19 -4.93 7.54
C CYS A 57 -8.24 -4.32 8.57
N ALA A 58 -8.58 -4.37 9.86
CA ALA A 58 -7.78 -3.74 10.90
C ALA A 58 -6.40 -4.39 11.08
N GLU A 59 -6.25 -5.68 10.72
CA GLU A 59 -4.97 -6.40 10.82
C GLU A 59 -4.08 -6.14 9.60
N ALA A 60 -4.63 -6.28 8.38
CA ALA A 60 -3.87 -6.11 7.13
C ALA A 60 -3.66 -4.63 6.77
N PHE A 61 -4.69 -3.80 6.96
CA PHE A 61 -4.72 -2.38 6.58
C PHE A 61 -5.14 -1.51 7.77
N PRO A 62 -4.28 -1.30 8.77
CA PRO A 62 -4.62 -0.55 9.99
C PRO A 62 -4.94 0.93 9.74
N THR A 63 -4.58 1.43 8.55
CA THR A 63 -4.91 2.78 8.07
C THR A 63 -6.16 2.82 7.20
N ALA A 64 -6.84 1.71 6.97
CA ALA A 64 -8.10 1.71 6.26
C ALA A 64 -9.18 2.41 7.10
N PHE A 65 -9.81 3.42 6.50
CA PHE A 65 -10.91 4.17 7.12
C PHE A 65 -12.05 4.31 6.12
N GLY A 66 -13.27 4.20 6.62
CA GLY A 66 -14.50 4.26 5.85
C GLY A 66 -14.90 2.92 5.26
N VAL A 67 -16.07 2.93 4.60
CA VAL A 67 -16.55 1.81 3.80
C VAL A 67 -15.97 2.00 2.41
N ALA A 68 -15.12 1.07 1.96
CA ALA A 68 -14.59 1.06 0.61
C ALA A 68 -15.64 0.58 -0.40
N ASP A 69 -15.63 1.16 -1.60
CA ASP A 69 -16.46 0.75 -2.73
C ASP A 69 -15.57 0.53 -3.96
N ILE A 70 -15.69 -0.65 -4.58
CA ILE A 70 -14.91 -0.98 -5.78
C ILE A 70 -15.31 -0.11 -6.97
N ALA A 71 -16.53 0.46 -6.95
CA ALA A 71 -16.98 1.41 -7.95
C ALA A 71 -16.18 2.73 -7.93
N ASP A 72 -15.41 2.99 -6.88
CA ASP A 72 -14.52 4.16 -6.79
C ASP A 72 -13.19 3.95 -7.56
N VAL A 73 -12.94 2.75 -8.09
CA VAL A 73 -11.75 2.43 -8.90
C VAL A 73 -12.13 2.48 -10.39
N GLU A 74 -12.04 3.65 -11.00
CA GLU A 74 -12.51 3.92 -12.36
C GLU A 74 -11.66 3.22 -13.44
N LEU A 75 -10.41 2.90 -13.14
CA LEU A 75 -9.46 2.21 -14.01
C LEU A 75 -9.67 0.68 -14.04
N LEU A 76 -10.49 0.11 -13.14
CA LEU A 76 -10.73 -1.32 -13.09
C LEU A 76 -11.63 -1.76 -14.26
N PRO A 77 -11.15 -2.60 -15.19
CA PRO A 77 -11.98 -3.09 -16.28
C PRO A 77 -13.06 -4.06 -15.79
N ASP A 78 -14.24 -4.02 -16.40
CA ASP A 78 -15.37 -4.93 -16.08
C ASP A 78 -15.02 -6.42 -16.27
N ASP A 79 -14.04 -6.75 -17.12
CA ASP A 79 -13.58 -8.11 -17.37
C ASP A 79 -12.40 -8.54 -16.50
N PHE A 80 -11.88 -7.65 -15.63
CA PHE A 80 -10.83 -8.01 -14.69
C PHE A 80 -11.35 -9.05 -13.67
N PRO A 81 -10.56 -10.06 -13.30
CA PRO A 81 -11.02 -11.09 -12.38
C PRO A 81 -11.49 -10.52 -11.05
N GLU A 82 -12.61 -11.04 -10.55
CA GLU A 82 -13.03 -10.79 -9.18
C GLU A 82 -11.93 -11.24 -8.20
N PRO A 83 -11.80 -10.57 -7.04
CA PRO A 83 -10.83 -10.99 -6.02
C PRO A 83 -11.09 -12.43 -5.57
N PRO A 84 -10.07 -13.15 -5.07
CA PRO A 84 -10.25 -14.50 -4.57
C PRO A 84 -11.37 -14.58 -3.53
N ALA A 85 -12.02 -15.74 -3.44
CA ALA A 85 -13.04 -15.99 -2.42
C ALA A 85 -12.51 -15.67 -1.01
N ASP A 86 -13.40 -15.21 -0.14
CA ASP A 86 -13.10 -14.78 1.22
C ASP A 86 -12.12 -13.59 1.31
N SER A 87 -11.95 -12.84 0.21
CA SER A 87 -11.26 -11.53 0.24
C SER A 87 -12.27 -10.40 0.49
N THR A 88 -11.86 -9.42 1.30
CA THR A 88 -12.71 -8.28 1.68
C THR A 88 -12.05 -6.98 1.29
N LEU A 89 -12.78 -6.12 0.58
CA LEU A 89 -12.29 -4.80 0.20
C LEU A 89 -12.18 -3.90 1.44
N CYS A 90 -10.97 -3.41 1.69
CA CYS A 90 -10.63 -2.64 2.86
C CYS A 90 -10.44 -1.15 2.56
N GLU A 91 -9.86 -0.84 1.41
CA GLU A 91 -9.56 0.53 1.03
C GLU A 91 -9.51 0.65 -0.49
N THR A 92 -10.00 1.77 -1.01
CA THR A 92 -9.80 2.18 -2.39
C THR A 92 -9.21 3.57 -2.40
N GLY A 93 -8.44 3.88 -3.43
CA GLY A 93 -7.88 5.21 -3.56
C GLY A 93 -7.11 5.39 -4.86
N GLY A 94 -6.45 6.53 -4.96
CA GLY A 94 -5.68 6.85 -6.14
C GLY A 94 -4.97 8.18 -6.04
N THR A 95 -4.23 8.48 -7.11
CA THR A 95 -3.55 9.75 -7.30
C THR A 95 -4.56 10.83 -7.70
N GLY A 96 -4.39 12.06 -7.20
CA GLY A 96 -5.34 13.15 -7.45
C GLY A 96 -5.50 13.59 -8.91
N ASN A 97 -4.65 13.07 -9.81
CA ASN A 97 -4.73 13.26 -11.26
C ASN A 97 -5.35 12.05 -12.00
N GLY A 98 -5.77 11.00 -11.29
CA GLY A 98 -6.41 9.81 -11.86
C GLY A 98 -5.49 8.91 -12.70
N GLY A 99 -4.17 9.08 -12.60
CA GLY A 99 -3.20 8.29 -13.40
C GLY A 99 -2.86 6.93 -12.78
N GLN A 100 -3.21 6.74 -11.53
CA GLN A 100 -3.01 5.52 -10.75
C GLN A 100 -4.11 5.43 -9.70
N GLU A 101 -4.66 4.24 -9.53
CA GLU A 101 -5.66 3.87 -8.54
C GLU A 101 -5.29 2.53 -7.90
N TYR A 102 -5.87 2.24 -6.74
CA TYR A 102 -5.65 0.99 -6.04
C TYR A 102 -6.90 0.50 -5.31
N ALA A 103 -6.95 -0.81 -5.08
CA ALA A 103 -7.89 -1.50 -4.22
C ALA A 103 -7.14 -2.48 -3.31
N ASN A 104 -7.28 -2.29 -2.01
CA ASN A 104 -6.63 -3.10 -0.98
C ASN A 104 -7.64 -4.10 -0.41
N TYR A 105 -7.26 -5.37 -0.35
CA TYR A 105 -8.12 -6.45 0.11
C TYR A 105 -7.48 -7.22 1.26
N ALA A 106 -8.20 -7.41 2.36
CA ALA A 106 -7.87 -8.44 3.33
C ALA A 106 -8.13 -9.81 2.68
N SER A 107 -7.21 -10.76 2.84
CA SER A 107 -7.31 -12.08 2.22
C SER A 107 -6.53 -13.11 3.03
N PRO A 108 -7.05 -14.36 3.15
CA PRO A 108 -6.31 -15.42 3.82
C PRO A 108 -5.26 -16.09 2.93
N LEU A 109 -5.21 -15.77 1.63
CA LEU A 109 -4.28 -16.40 0.69
C LEU A 109 -2.85 -15.90 0.90
N GLY A 110 -1.90 -16.84 0.85
CA GLY A 110 -0.49 -16.47 0.73
C GLY A 110 -0.11 -16.11 -0.70
N GLU A 111 1.02 -15.43 -0.86
CA GLU A 111 1.56 -14.94 -2.13
C GLU A 111 1.49 -15.95 -3.29
N GLU A 112 1.95 -17.18 -3.08
CA GLU A 112 2.01 -18.19 -4.15
C GLU A 112 0.61 -18.58 -4.65
N GLU A 113 -0.34 -18.74 -3.73
CA GLU A 113 -1.74 -19.09 -4.03
C GLU A 113 -2.48 -17.91 -4.66
N LEU A 114 -2.21 -16.70 -4.17
CA LEU A 114 -2.76 -15.46 -4.72
C LEU A 114 -2.32 -15.24 -6.18
N PHE A 115 -1.02 -15.36 -6.45
CA PHE A 115 -0.51 -15.18 -7.81
C PHE A 115 -1.01 -16.28 -8.75
N ALA A 116 -1.08 -17.53 -8.28
CA ALA A 116 -1.66 -18.63 -9.06
C ALA A 116 -3.13 -18.36 -9.41
N TYR A 117 -3.92 -17.85 -8.45
CA TYR A 117 -5.33 -17.49 -8.70
C TYR A 117 -5.47 -16.50 -9.86
N TYR A 118 -4.71 -15.41 -9.85
CA TYR A 118 -4.79 -14.41 -10.91
C TYR A 118 -4.26 -14.95 -12.24
N GLU A 119 -3.15 -15.69 -12.25
CA GLU A 119 -2.62 -16.34 -13.47
C GLU A 119 -3.64 -17.28 -14.13
N GLU A 120 -4.46 -17.96 -13.34
CA GLU A 120 -5.49 -18.90 -13.83
C GLU A 120 -6.78 -18.22 -14.30
N ASN A 121 -7.14 -17.07 -13.71
CA ASN A 121 -8.43 -16.41 -13.96
C ASN A 121 -8.35 -15.18 -14.87
N LEU A 122 -7.16 -14.63 -15.11
CA LEU A 122 -6.98 -13.50 -16.01
C LEU A 122 -7.48 -13.83 -17.44
N PRO A 123 -8.27 -12.94 -18.05
CA PRO A 123 -8.79 -13.18 -19.39
C PRO A 123 -7.68 -13.08 -20.44
N ALA A 124 -7.96 -13.63 -21.63
CA ALA A 124 -7.04 -13.57 -22.74
C ALA A 124 -6.76 -12.11 -23.14
N GLY A 125 -5.50 -11.69 -23.08
CA GLY A 125 -5.07 -10.31 -23.35
C GLY A 125 -4.32 -9.66 -22.19
N TYR A 126 -4.47 -10.22 -20.98
CA TYR A 126 -3.72 -9.81 -19.80
C TYR A 126 -2.47 -10.68 -19.70
N ALA A 127 -1.34 -10.15 -20.15
CA ALA A 127 -0.05 -10.82 -19.98
C ALA A 127 0.39 -10.64 -18.52
N ALA A 128 0.39 -11.73 -17.74
CA ALA A 128 0.87 -11.75 -16.37
C ALA A 128 2.33 -12.22 -16.32
N GLU A 129 3.15 -11.54 -15.53
CA GLU A 129 4.53 -11.90 -15.24
C GLU A 129 4.79 -11.77 -13.74
N ARG A 130 5.39 -12.81 -13.14
CA ARG A 130 5.96 -12.73 -11.81
C ARG A 130 7.30 -12.00 -11.88
N THR A 131 7.41 -10.89 -11.17
CA THR A 131 8.60 -10.04 -11.16
C THR A 131 8.80 -9.46 -9.77
N GLU A 132 9.67 -8.47 -9.65
CA GLU A 132 9.92 -7.72 -8.42
C GLU A 132 9.49 -6.25 -8.62
N ASP A 133 8.98 -5.64 -7.56
CA ASP A 133 8.65 -4.22 -7.52
C ASP A 133 9.93 -3.34 -7.46
N GLY A 134 9.75 -2.03 -7.24
CA GLY A 134 10.87 -1.10 -7.09
C GLY A 134 11.73 -1.32 -5.84
N LEU A 135 11.27 -2.12 -4.88
CA LEU A 135 11.92 -2.44 -3.61
C LEU A 135 12.50 -3.87 -3.58
N GLY A 136 12.23 -4.69 -4.59
CA GLY A 136 12.67 -6.08 -4.67
C GLY A 136 11.66 -7.07 -4.09
N GLU A 137 10.43 -6.66 -3.83
CA GLU A 137 9.36 -7.52 -3.34
C GLU A 137 8.66 -8.21 -4.52
N PRO A 138 8.34 -9.51 -4.39
CA PRO A 138 7.70 -10.27 -5.45
C PRO A 138 6.29 -9.75 -5.74
N ILE A 139 5.98 -9.59 -7.02
CA ILE A 139 4.69 -9.08 -7.51
C ILE A 139 4.24 -9.88 -8.73
N LEU A 140 2.94 -9.88 -8.98
CA LEU A 140 2.38 -10.28 -10.26
C LEU A 140 1.97 -9.02 -11.03
N ALA A 141 2.58 -8.75 -12.17
CA ALA A 141 2.32 -7.54 -12.94
C ALA A 141 1.99 -7.86 -14.38
N GLY A 142 1.35 -6.91 -15.06
CA GLY A 142 1.02 -7.06 -16.45
C GLY A 142 0.52 -5.79 -17.12
N GLN A 143 0.28 -5.92 -18.42
CA GLN A 143 -0.25 -4.83 -19.25
C GLN A 143 -1.33 -5.35 -20.18
N SER A 144 -2.42 -4.59 -20.29
CA SER A 144 -3.51 -4.81 -21.25
C SER A 144 -3.84 -3.49 -21.94
N GLY A 145 -3.36 -3.32 -23.18
CA GLY A 145 -3.46 -2.03 -23.88
C GLY A 145 -2.66 -0.93 -23.16
N GLU A 146 -3.34 0.14 -22.77
CA GLU A 146 -2.77 1.28 -22.04
C GLU A 146 -2.82 1.10 -20.51
N LEU A 147 -3.50 0.05 -20.03
CA LEU A 147 -3.61 -0.27 -18.61
C LEU A 147 -2.43 -1.12 -18.15
N TYR A 148 -1.67 -0.59 -17.21
CA TYR A 148 -0.75 -1.35 -16.36
C TYR A 148 -1.48 -1.80 -15.10
N TRP A 149 -1.23 -3.03 -14.66
CA TRP A 149 -1.78 -3.57 -13.43
C TRP A 149 -0.74 -4.37 -12.67
N GLN A 150 -0.90 -4.41 -11.35
CA GLN A 150 0.00 -5.10 -10.44
C GLN A 150 -0.79 -5.63 -9.23
N ILE A 151 -0.45 -6.85 -8.81
CA ILE A 151 -0.89 -7.47 -7.57
C ILE A 151 0.32 -7.58 -6.65
N GLU A 152 0.22 -6.97 -5.48
CA GLU A 152 1.24 -6.99 -4.43
C GLU A 152 0.68 -7.79 -3.25
N SER A 153 1.38 -8.85 -2.82
CA SER A 153 0.97 -9.60 -1.64
C SER A 153 1.43 -8.88 -0.38
N GLU A 154 0.58 -8.84 0.64
CA GLU A 154 0.88 -8.28 1.95
C GLU A 154 0.54 -9.31 3.05
N ASP A 155 0.99 -9.08 4.27
CA ASP A 155 0.64 -9.96 5.38
C ASP A 155 -0.85 -9.80 5.72
N GLY A 156 -1.64 -10.85 5.45
CA GLY A 156 -3.10 -10.84 5.66
C GLY A 156 -3.91 -10.17 4.55
N GLY A 157 -3.30 -9.85 3.40
CA GLY A 157 -4.02 -9.19 2.31
C GLY A 157 -3.21 -9.03 1.02
N PHE A 158 -3.72 -8.20 0.13
CA PHE A 158 -3.03 -7.80 -1.09
C PHE A 158 -3.52 -6.45 -1.60
N SER A 159 -2.68 -5.79 -2.40
CA SER A 159 -3.03 -4.57 -3.13
C SER A 159 -3.13 -4.85 -4.62
N LEU A 160 -4.23 -4.43 -5.23
CA LEU A 160 -4.36 -4.30 -6.68
C LEU A 160 -4.07 -2.85 -7.05
N VAL A 161 -3.01 -2.61 -7.81
CA VAL A 161 -2.64 -1.29 -8.32
C VAL A 161 -2.89 -1.24 -9.82
N LEU A 162 -3.55 -0.18 -10.26
CA LEU A 162 -3.92 0.08 -11.66
C LEU A 162 -3.33 1.42 -12.07
N ALA A 163 -2.77 1.51 -13.28
CA ALA A 163 -2.22 2.75 -13.79
C ALA A 163 -2.34 2.84 -15.31
N THR A 164 -2.36 4.06 -15.84
CA THR A 164 -2.28 4.32 -17.28
C THR A 164 -1.10 5.22 -17.59
N ASP A 165 -0.44 4.99 -18.73
CA ASP A 165 0.49 5.97 -19.27
C ASP A 165 -0.32 7.22 -19.69
N GLY A 166 -0.27 8.28 -18.88
CA GLY A 166 -1.02 9.53 -19.11
C GLY A 166 -0.64 10.32 -20.35
#